data_AF-M3ALZ3-F1
#
_entry.id   AF-M3ALZ3-F1
#
_cell.length_a   1.000
_cell.length_b   1.000
_cell.length_c   1.000
_cell.angle_alpha   90.00
_cell.angle_beta   90.00
_cell.angle_gamma   90.00
#
_symmetry.space_group_name_H-M   'P 1'
#
loop_
_entity.id
_entity.type
_entity.pdbx_description
1 polymer ?
#
loop_
_entity_poly.entity_id
_entity_poly.type
_entity_poly.pdbx_seq_one_letter_code
_entity_poly.pdbx_strand_id
1 'polypeptide(L)'
;MATADKGLAPPPQDAQQPKSGQHLESPSIAERDVLAKRESGVTQNSPMRLRMEQFIKQKQQEIVRALEALDGQKFHIDEWERPNGGGGISCVLQDGNVFEKAGVNISVVYGTLPRAAISKMRVNHKALDPDVESLEFFAAGLSLVLHPKNPMAPTVHLNYRYFETANSDGSTNAWWFGGGTDLTPSYLFDEDAIHFHRTIKEACDSHDKNYYPRFKKWCDEYFFVKHRNETRGVGGIFFDDLDETEKDQESLFAFCQTCLNAFLPSYLPIIQKRKDLPFTEKEKQWQQLRRGRYVEFNLVHDRGTAFGLNTPGARVESILMSLPLTARWQYQHEPERGSREDRLVQVLKKPVEWV
;
A
#
# COMPACT_ATOMS: atom_id res chain seq x y z
N MET A 1 86.67 -45.52 -16.51
CA MET A 1 87.23 -45.24 -15.17
C MET A 1 86.57 -43.94 -14.70
N ALA A 2 85.50 -44.05 -13.91
CA ALA A 2 85.50 -43.85 -12.45
C ALA A 2 85.40 -42.34 -12.13
N THR A 3 84.50 -41.79 -11.31
CA THR A 3 83.55 -42.24 -10.28
C THR A 3 82.67 -41.00 -9.94
N ALA A 4 81.34 -41.10 -9.97
CA ALA A 4 80.43 -40.99 -8.82
C ALA A 4 80.62 -39.78 -7.88
N ASP A 5 79.62 -38.90 -7.81
CA ASP A 5 79.11 -38.43 -6.51
C ASP A 5 77.60 -38.17 -6.53
N LYS A 6 76.97 -38.44 -5.39
CA LYS A 6 75.52 -38.56 -5.15
C LYS A 6 74.87 -37.20 -4.85
N GLY A 7 73.71 -36.94 -5.45
CA GLY A 7 72.83 -35.83 -5.06
C GLY A 7 71.39 -36.33 -4.87
N LEU A 8 70.85 -36.11 -3.67
CA LEU A 8 69.54 -36.60 -3.19
C LEU A 8 68.36 -36.04 -4.01
N ALA A 9 67.31 -36.87 -4.14
CA ALA A 9 66.01 -36.49 -4.68
C ALA A 9 65.30 -35.44 -3.80
N PRO A 10 64.59 -34.46 -4.39
CA PRO A 10 63.78 -33.50 -3.63
C PRO A 10 62.51 -34.18 -3.07
N PRO A 11 62.00 -33.74 -1.91
CA PRO A 11 60.82 -34.33 -1.28
C PRO A 11 59.53 -33.95 -2.04
N PRO A 12 58.46 -34.74 -1.94
CA PRO A 12 57.19 -34.45 -2.58
C PRO A 12 56.54 -33.23 -1.91
N GLN A 13 56.30 -32.16 -2.68
CA GLN A 13 55.47 -31.04 -2.24
C GLN A 13 54.00 -31.34 -2.54
N ASP A 14 53.38 -32.14 -1.67
CA ASP A 14 51.92 -32.09 -1.46
C ASP A 14 51.67 -31.50 -0.08
N ALA A 15 51.35 -30.22 -0.06
CA ALA A 15 50.65 -29.57 1.04
C ALA A 15 49.78 -28.48 0.43
N GLN A 16 48.59 -28.87 -0.02
CA GLN A 16 47.50 -27.94 -0.26
C GLN A 16 47.29 -27.12 1.02
N GLN A 17 47.62 -25.84 0.95
CA GLN A 17 47.22 -24.87 1.96
C GLN A 17 45.69 -24.89 2.05
N PRO A 18 45.08 -24.94 3.25
CA PRO A 18 43.65 -24.76 3.38
C PRO A 18 43.31 -23.36 2.86
N LYS A 19 42.42 -23.29 1.86
CA LYS A 19 41.82 -22.03 1.40
C LYS A 19 41.21 -21.34 2.60
N SER A 20 41.85 -20.27 3.03
CA SER A 20 41.41 -19.38 4.09
C SER A 20 40.02 -18.82 3.77
N GLY A 21 39.08 -19.00 4.70
CA GLY A 21 37.89 -18.17 4.84
C GLY A 21 36.86 -18.32 3.73
N GLN A 22 35.92 -19.24 3.89
CA GLN A 22 34.55 -18.94 3.45
C GLN A 22 34.14 -17.68 4.20
N HIS A 23 34.11 -16.53 3.53
CA HIS A 23 33.34 -15.39 4.00
C HIS A 23 31.90 -15.90 4.11
N LEU A 24 31.48 -16.27 5.31
CA LEU A 24 30.06 -16.41 5.60
C LEU A 24 29.49 -15.00 5.39
N GLU A 25 28.80 -14.81 4.26
CA GLU A 25 28.02 -13.59 4.05
C GLU A 25 27.11 -13.41 5.28
N SER A 26 27.10 -12.19 5.83
CA SER A 26 26.23 -11.90 6.96
C SER A 26 24.78 -12.13 6.52
N PRO A 27 23.92 -12.73 7.37
CA PRO A 27 22.55 -13.04 6.97
C PRO A 27 21.83 -11.75 6.57
N SER A 28 21.05 -11.83 5.49
CA SER A 28 20.19 -10.75 5.03
C SER A 28 19.17 -10.36 6.10
N ILE A 29 18.62 -9.14 6.03
CA ILE A 29 17.53 -8.74 6.94
C ILE A 29 16.32 -9.68 6.87
N ALA A 30 16.06 -10.29 5.71
CA ALA A 30 14.99 -11.27 5.52
C ALA A 30 15.25 -12.56 6.32
N GLU A 31 16.46 -13.10 6.24
CA GLU A 31 16.85 -14.31 6.99
C GLU A 31 16.85 -14.06 8.50
N ARG A 32 17.33 -12.89 8.93
CA ARG A 32 17.29 -12.47 10.35
C ARG A 32 15.86 -12.40 10.87
N ASP A 33 14.95 -11.82 10.10
CA ASP A 33 13.55 -11.69 10.47
C ASP A 33 12.83 -13.06 10.51
N VAL A 34 13.15 -13.98 9.59
CA VAL A 34 12.64 -15.36 9.63
C VAL A 34 13.13 -16.09 10.89
N LEU A 35 14.41 -15.96 11.22
CA LEU A 35 14.99 -16.57 12.42
C LEU A 35 14.34 -16.01 13.69
N ALA A 36 14.26 -14.68 13.81
CA ALA A 36 13.66 -14.00 14.95
C ALA A 36 12.19 -14.41 15.18
N LYS A 37 11.39 -14.50 14.10
CA LYS A 37 10.00 -15.00 14.17
C LYS A 37 9.94 -16.43 14.70
N ARG A 38 10.86 -17.30 14.26
CA ARG A 38 10.88 -18.73 14.63
C ARG A 38 11.28 -18.93 16.09
N GLU A 39 12.26 -18.16 16.58
CA GLU A 39 12.82 -18.35 17.92
C GLU A 39 11.97 -17.69 19.02
N SER A 40 11.50 -16.47 18.78
CA SER A 40 10.90 -15.62 19.83
C SER A 40 9.47 -15.17 19.52
N GLY A 41 8.94 -15.47 18.33
CA GLY A 41 7.70 -14.87 17.85
C GLY A 41 7.81 -13.36 17.63
N VAL A 42 6.68 -12.69 17.44
CA VAL A 42 6.61 -11.22 17.33
C VAL A 42 6.11 -10.63 18.65
N THR A 43 6.89 -9.69 19.20
CA THR A 43 6.61 -9.00 20.46
C THR A 43 6.64 -7.48 20.24
N GLN A 44 6.32 -6.71 21.28
CA GLN A 44 6.45 -5.24 21.22
C GLN A 44 7.90 -4.76 21.02
N ASN A 45 8.88 -5.57 21.42
CA ASN A 45 10.30 -5.25 21.27
C ASN A 45 10.91 -5.80 19.98
N SER A 46 10.12 -6.49 19.15
CA SER A 46 10.57 -6.93 17.83
C SER A 46 10.79 -5.73 16.91
N PRO A 47 11.67 -5.84 15.89
CA PRO A 47 11.83 -4.81 14.88
C PRO A 47 10.50 -4.37 14.27
N MET A 48 10.38 -3.09 13.92
CA MET A 48 9.15 -2.52 13.38
C MET A 48 8.65 -3.28 12.15
N ARG A 49 9.55 -3.82 11.32
CA ARG A 49 9.23 -4.73 10.19
C ARG A 49 8.29 -5.87 10.59
N LEU A 50 8.64 -6.59 11.66
CA LEU A 50 7.89 -7.75 12.14
C LEU A 50 6.54 -7.34 12.72
N ARG A 51 6.52 -6.24 13.47
CA ARG A 51 5.29 -5.70 14.09
C ARG A 51 4.32 -5.18 13.04
N MET A 52 4.81 -4.48 12.03
CA MET A 52 4.01 -4.01 10.91
C MET A 52 3.44 -5.18 10.10
N GLU A 53 4.25 -6.19 9.76
CA GLU A 53 3.78 -7.40 9.07
C GLU A 53 2.65 -8.09 9.84
N GLN A 54 2.83 -8.30 11.15
CA GLN A 54 1.81 -8.93 11.98
C GLN A 54 0.52 -8.09 12.01
N PHE A 55 0.66 -6.77 12.17
CA PHE A 55 -0.46 -5.85 12.23
C PHE A 55 -1.28 -5.85 10.93
N ILE A 56 -0.64 -5.73 9.76
CA ILE A 56 -1.37 -5.72 8.48
C ILE A 56 -2.02 -7.07 8.17
N LYS A 57 -1.38 -8.19 8.54
CA LYS A 57 -1.98 -9.54 8.40
C LYS A 57 -3.24 -9.67 9.24
N GLN A 58 -3.21 -9.22 10.49
CA GLN A 58 -4.37 -9.21 11.37
C GLN A 58 -5.49 -8.33 10.79
N LYS A 59 -5.16 -7.12 10.31
CA LYS A 59 -6.14 -6.18 9.77
C LYS A 59 -6.74 -6.65 8.45
N GLN A 60 -5.98 -7.29 7.58
CA GLN A 60 -6.51 -7.91 6.36
C GLN A 60 -7.56 -8.96 6.72
N GLN A 61 -7.26 -9.86 7.66
CA GLN A 61 -8.21 -10.89 8.08
C GLN A 61 -9.49 -10.29 8.68
N GLU A 62 -9.36 -9.27 9.52
CA GLU A 62 -10.51 -8.57 10.11
C GLU A 62 -11.39 -7.91 9.04
N ILE A 63 -10.77 -7.17 8.13
CA ILE A 63 -11.47 -6.49 7.03
C ILE A 63 -12.16 -7.52 6.11
N VAL A 64 -11.44 -8.56 5.69
CA VAL A 64 -12.01 -9.63 4.84
C VAL A 64 -13.22 -10.27 5.51
N ARG A 65 -13.13 -10.66 6.79
CA ARG A 65 -14.28 -11.25 7.51
C ARG A 65 -15.47 -10.30 7.57
N ALA A 66 -15.25 -9.01 7.82
CA ALA A 66 -16.31 -8.02 7.87
C ALA A 66 -16.98 -7.81 6.50
N LEU A 67 -16.19 -7.81 5.42
CA LEU A 67 -16.70 -7.69 4.06
C LEU A 67 -17.44 -8.94 3.61
N GLU A 68 -16.96 -10.15 3.94
CA GLU A 68 -17.67 -11.40 3.67
C GLU A 68 -19.00 -11.47 4.41
N ALA A 69 -19.06 -11.02 5.66
CA ALA A 69 -20.30 -10.98 6.43
C ALA A 69 -21.33 -10.01 5.82
N LEU A 70 -20.86 -8.92 5.22
CA LEU A 70 -21.70 -7.93 4.55
C LEU A 70 -22.16 -8.38 3.16
N ASP A 71 -21.29 -9.02 2.39
CA ASP A 71 -21.57 -9.48 1.03
C ASP A 71 -22.32 -10.82 0.99
N GLY A 72 -21.98 -11.74 1.88
CA GLY A 72 -22.48 -13.12 1.87
C GLY A 72 -21.69 -14.08 0.97
N GLN A 73 -20.70 -13.59 0.21
CA GLN A 73 -19.74 -14.39 -0.56
C GLN A 73 -18.36 -14.42 0.08
N LYS A 74 -17.53 -15.38 -0.32
CA LYS A 74 -16.16 -15.57 0.18
C LYS A 74 -15.12 -14.92 -0.74
N PHE A 75 -14.05 -14.41 -0.15
CA PHE A 75 -12.87 -13.98 -0.92
C PHE A 75 -12.08 -15.21 -1.40
N HIS A 76 -11.58 -15.13 -2.63
CA HIS A 76 -10.50 -15.99 -3.10
C HIS A 76 -9.19 -15.48 -2.48
N ILE A 77 -8.49 -16.37 -1.77
CA ILE A 77 -7.23 -16.06 -1.09
C ILE A 77 -6.10 -16.69 -1.89
N ASP A 78 -5.18 -15.86 -2.36
CA ASP A 78 -3.96 -16.27 -3.06
C ASP A 78 -2.72 -15.81 -2.28
N GLU A 79 -1.98 -16.77 -1.74
CA GLU A 79 -0.71 -16.56 -1.06
C GLU A 79 0.44 -16.78 -2.04
N TRP A 80 1.38 -15.85 -2.07
CA TRP A 80 2.50 -15.89 -3.01
C TRP A 80 3.80 -15.42 -2.36
N GLU A 81 4.91 -15.93 -2.87
CA GLU A 81 6.26 -15.64 -2.37
C GLU A 81 7.12 -14.98 -3.45
N ARG A 82 8.22 -14.34 -3.04
CA ARG A 82 9.22 -13.77 -3.96
C ARG A 82 10.56 -14.50 -3.81
N PRO A 83 11.31 -14.68 -4.91
CA PRO A 83 12.64 -15.29 -4.85
C PRO A 83 13.62 -14.58 -3.90
N ASN A 84 13.52 -13.25 -3.80
CA ASN A 84 14.43 -12.42 -2.99
C ASN A 84 13.92 -12.19 -1.55
N GLY A 85 12.97 -13.01 -1.09
CA GLY A 85 12.39 -12.91 0.25
C GLY A 85 11.09 -12.11 0.32
N GLY A 86 10.22 -12.56 1.22
CA GLY A 86 8.88 -12.02 1.40
C GLY A 86 7.86 -12.61 0.43
N GLY A 87 6.81 -11.85 0.15
CA GLY A 87 5.63 -12.33 -0.56
C GLY A 87 4.42 -11.43 -0.31
N GLY A 88 3.23 -12.01 -0.39
CA GLY A 88 2.00 -11.32 -0.07
C GLY A 88 0.81 -12.26 -0.02
N ILE A 89 -0.32 -11.71 0.41
CA ILE A 89 -1.62 -12.39 0.40
C ILE A 89 -2.57 -11.47 -0.34
N SER A 90 -3.08 -11.95 -1.48
CA SER A 90 -4.11 -11.25 -2.25
C SER A 90 -5.46 -11.87 -1.96
N CYS A 91 -6.34 -11.12 -1.30
CA CYS A 91 -7.73 -11.53 -1.11
C CYS A 91 -8.58 -10.79 -2.15
N VAL A 92 -9.20 -11.51 -3.08
CA VAL A 92 -10.05 -10.93 -4.13
C VAL A 92 -11.45 -11.54 -4.10
N LEU A 93 -12.47 -10.70 -4.14
CA LEU A 93 -13.86 -11.07 -4.35
C LEU A 93 -14.34 -10.41 -5.63
N GLN A 94 -15.00 -11.17 -6.49
CA GLN A 94 -15.55 -10.69 -7.76
C GLN A 94 -16.97 -11.24 -7.91
N ASP A 95 -17.84 -10.45 -8.56
CA ASP A 95 -19.23 -10.82 -8.82
C ASP A 95 -20.02 -11.13 -7.53
N GLY A 96 -19.70 -10.41 -6.44
CA GLY A 96 -20.39 -10.51 -5.16
C GLY A 96 -21.79 -9.90 -5.17
N ASN A 97 -22.50 -10.09 -4.06
CA ASN A 97 -23.86 -9.58 -3.89
C ASN A 97 -23.85 -8.05 -3.65
N VAL A 98 -22.86 -7.56 -2.90
CA VAL A 98 -22.70 -6.15 -2.52
C VAL A 98 -21.56 -5.51 -3.29
N PHE A 99 -20.42 -6.20 -3.40
CA PHE A 99 -19.25 -5.74 -4.12
C PHE A 99 -19.15 -6.41 -5.48
N GLU A 100 -19.12 -5.61 -6.55
CA GLU A 100 -18.90 -6.13 -7.90
C GLU A 100 -17.46 -6.62 -8.06
N LYS A 101 -16.52 -5.91 -7.43
CA LYS A 101 -15.14 -6.34 -7.25
C LYS A 101 -14.58 -5.71 -5.97
N ALA A 102 -13.88 -6.50 -5.17
CA ALA A 102 -13.22 -6.07 -3.96
C ALA A 102 -11.87 -6.76 -3.87
N GLY A 103 -10.82 -6.03 -3.51
CA GLY A 103 -9.58 -6.66 -3.12
C GLY A 103 -8.97 -6.01 -1.90
N VAL A 104 -8.37 -6.86 -1.07
CA VAL A 104 -7.70 -6.50 0.18
C VAL A 104 -6.37 -7.23 0.17
N ASN A 105 -5.32 -6.57 -0.28
CA ASN A 105 -4.01 -7.16 -0.52
C ASN A 105 -3.03 -6.71 0.56
N ILE A 106 -2.17 -7.62 1.00
CA ILE A 106 -0.96 -7.28 1.74
C ILE A 106 0.26 -7.70 0.93
N SER A 107 1.33 -6.92 1.08
CA SER A 107 2.65 -7.25 0.54
C SER A 107 3.68 -7.08 1.65
N VAL A 108 4.66 -7.99 1.71
CA VAL A 108 5.82 -7.92 2.59
C VAL A 108 7.02 -8.23 1.72
N VAL A 109 7.83 -7.22 1.42
CA VAL A 109 8.86 -7.28 0.39
C VAL A 109 10.20 -6.97 1.00
N TYR A 110 11.17 -7.84 0.74
CA TYR A 110 12.58 -7.60 0.98
C TYR A 110 13.31 -7.45 -0.35
N GLY A 111 14.46 -6.78 -0.30
CA GLY A 111 15.36 -6.70 -1.44
C GLY A 111 16.50 -5.72 -1.21
N THR A 112 17.15 -5.33 -2.31
CA THR A 112 18.28 -4.41 -2.29
C THR A 112 18.02 -3.23 -3.22
N LEU A 113 18.20 -2.01 -2.71
CA LEU A 113 18.14 -0.78 -3.50
C LEU A 113 19.51 -0.51 -4.13
N PRO A 114 19.61 -0.33 -5.46
CA PRO A 114 20.83 0.13 -6.09
C PRO A 114 21.05 1.63 -5.84
N ARG A 115 22.31 2.09 -5.92
CA ARG A 115 22.71 3.51 -5.75
C ARG A 115 21.84 4.53 -6.50
N ALA A 116 21.39 4.21 -7.71
CA ALA A 116 20.52 5.07 -8.51
C ALA A 116 19.13 5.27 -7.87
N ALA A 117 18.57 4.24 -7.22
CA ALA A 117 17.32 4.33 -6.49
C ALA A 117 17.50 5.12 -5.18
N ILE A 118 18.58 4.84 -4.44
CA ILE A 118 18.95 5.57 -3.21
C ILE A 118 19.07 7.08 -3.50
N SER A 119 19.74 7.45 -4.59
CA SER A 119 19.91 8.85 -5.00
C SER A 119 18.59 9.57 -5.27
N LYS A 120 17.57 8.88 -5.81
CA LYS A 120 16.23 9.45 -6.01
C LYS A 120 15.48 9.62 -4.69
N MET A 121 15.61 8.66 -3.77
CA MET A 121 14.92 8.68 -2.48
C MET A 121 15.49 9.73 -1.52
N ARG A 122 16.78 10.05 -1.66
CA ARG A 122 17.46 11.12 -0.90
C ARG A 122 16.87 12.52 -1.05
N VAL A 123 16.09 12.77 -2.11
CA VAL A 123 15.40 14.05 -2.28
C VAL A 123 14.50 14.34 -1.08
N ASN A 124 13.87 13.30 -0.52
CA ASN A 124 12.98 13.40 0.63
C ASN A 124 13.60 12.81 1.92
N HIS A 125 14.55 11.86 1.81
CA HIS A 125 15.16 11.19 2.98
C HIS A 125 16.67 11.44 3.07
N LYS A 126 17.05 12.57 3.67
CA LYS A 126 18.45 13.02 3.75
C LYS A 126 19.35 12.11 4.60
N ALA A 127 18.77 11.25 5.44
CA ALA A 127 19.48 10.29 6.28
C ALA A 127 20.18 9.18 5.48
N LEU A 128 19.76 8.92 4.24
CA LEU A 128 20.39 7.93 3.37
C LEU A 128 21.79 8.39 2.94
N ASP A 129 22.80 7.54 3.13
CA ASP A 129 24.20 7.79 2.79
C ASP A 129 24.40 7.81 1.25
N PRO A 130 24.96 8.89 0.66
CA PRO A 130 25.24 8.98 -0.79
C PRO A 130 26.29 8.02 -1.32
N ASP A 131 27.17 7.54 -0.45
CA ASP A 131 28.36 6.78 -0.83
C ASP A 131 28.15 5.26 -0.74
N VAL A 132 26.97 4.84 -0.30
CA VAL A 132 26.59 3.43 -0.27
C VAL A 132 26.17 2.94 -1.66
N GLU A 133 26.82 1.87 -2.12
CA GLU A 133 26.54 1.23 -3.42
C GLU A 133 25.19 0.50 -3.44
N SER A 134 24.81 -0.10 -2.31
CA SER A 134 23.56 -0.83 -2.17
C SER A 134 23.06 -0.88 -0.72
N LEU A 135 21.76 -0.74 -0.52
CA LEU A 135 21.12 -0.86 0.80
C LEU A 135 20.08 -1.97 0.78
N GLU A 136 20.06 -2.81 1.80
CA GLU A 136 18.92 -3.70 2.02
C GLU A 136 17.69 -2.85 2.38
N PHE A 137 16.52 -3.27 1.91
CA PHE A 137 15.27 -2.60 2.23
C PHE A 137 14.17 -3.60 2.58
N PHE A 138 13.23 -3.09 3.35
CA PHE A 138 11.96 -3.73 3.67
C PHE A 138 10.82 -2.80 3.31
N ALA A 139 9.77 -3.34 2.70
CA ALA A 139 8.52 -2.66 2.48
C ALA A 139 7.36 -3.57 2.80
N ALA A 140 6.45 -3.14 3.68
CA ALA A 140 5.21 -3.86 3.95
C ALA A 140 4.02 -2.93 3.95
N GLY A 141 2.88 -3.40 3.44
CA GLY A 141 1.68 -2.60 3.46
C GLY A 141 0.42 -3.38 3.15
N LEU A 142 -0.70 -2.83 3.61
CA LEU A 142 -2.05 -3.24 3.25
C LEU A 142 -2.61 -2.22 2.27
N SER A 143 -3.12 -2.72 1.14
CA SER A 143 -3.83 -1.91 0.15
C SER A 143 -5.15 -2.57 -0.20
N LEU A 144 -6.23 -1.78 -0.24
CA LEU A 144 -7.54 -2.26 -0.66
C LEU A 144 -8.22 -1.29 -1.60
N VAL A 145 -9.04 -1.84 -2.47
CA VAL A 145 -10.02 -1.11 -3.28
C VAL A 145 -11.30 -1.92 -3.32
N LEU A 146 -12.42 -1.28 -3.00
CA LEU A 146 -13.73 -1.91 -2.98
C LEU A 146 -14.65 -1.17 -3.93
N HIS A 147 -15.23 -1.88 -4.90
CA HIS A 147 -16.18 -1.36 -5.87
C HIS A 147 -17.57 -1.97 -5.63
N PRO A 148 -18.46 -1.28 -4.88
CA PRO A 148 -19.84 -1.74 -4.73
C PRO A 148 -20.58 -1.88 -6.05
N LYS A 149 -21.49 -2.84 -6.12
CA LYS A 149 -22.38 -3.08 -7.25
C LYS A 149 -23.44 -1.99 -7.39
N ASN A 150 -23.96 -1.48 -6.26
CA ASN A 150 -24.99 -0.45 -6.24
C ASN A 150 -24.38 0.96 -6.48
N PRO A 151 -24.89 1.76 -7.44
CA PRO A 151 -24.42 3.14 -7.70
C PRO A 151 -24.50 4.09 -6.49
N MET A 152 -25.40 3.81 -5.55
CA MET A 152 -25.55 4.62 -4.33
C MET A 152 -24.47 4.34 -3.30
N ALA A 153 -23.77 3.21 -3.41
CA ALA A 153 -22.70 2.81 -2.51
C ALA A 153 -21.33 3.24 -3.09
N PRO A 154 -20.53 4.04 -2.36
CA PRO A 154 -19.29 4.60 -2.87
C PRO A 154 -18.17 3.56 -3.01
N THR A 155 -17.33 3.73 -4.02
CA THR A 155 -16.02 3.05 -4.05
C THR A 155 -15.14 3.62 -2.92
N VAL A 156 -14.29 2.80 -2.32
CA VAL A 156 -13.29 3.26 -1.34
C VAL A 156 -11.93 2.67 -1.67
N HIS A 157 -10.89 3.44 -1.38
CA HIS A 157 -9.50 3.01 -1.42
C HIS A 157 -8.85 3.26 -0.06
N LEU A 158 -7.93 2.37 0.32
CA LEU A 158 -7.07 2.56 1.47
C LEU A 158 -5.70 1.94 1.21
N ASN A 159 -4.66 2.62 1.69
CA ASN A 159 -3.30 2.11 1.74
C ASN A 159 -2.65 2.51 3.07
N TYR A 160 -2.00 1.57 3.77
CA TYR A 160 -1.08 1.88 4.86
C TYR A 160 0.16 1.02 4.71
N ARG A 161 1.32 1.66 4.71
CA ARG A 161 2.61 1.03 4.44
C ARG A 161 3.71 1.57 5.33
N TYR A 162 4.70 0.73 5.52
CA TYR A 162 5.96 1.03 6.17
C TYR A 162 7.08 0.66 5.22
N PHE A 163 8.08 1.53 5.17
CA PHE A 163 9.31 1.28 4.44
C PHE A 163 10.48 1.52 5.39
N GLU A 164 11.51 0.69 5.28
CA GLU A 164 12.80 0.98 5.89
C GLU A 164 13.96 0.45 5.06
N THR A 165 15.11 1.08 5.26
CA THR A 165 16.40 0.62 4.79
C THR A 165 17.23 0.13 5.97
N ALA A 166 18.13 -0.81 5.72
CA ALA A 166 19.01 -1.37 6.75
C ALA A 166 20.48 -1.23 6.35
N ASN A 167 21.32 -1.00 7.36
CA ASN A 167 22.76 -1.12 7.26
C ASN A 167 23.15 -2.61 7.14
N SER A 168 24.39 -2.89 6.76
CA SER A 168 24.91 -4.26 6.59
C SER A 168 24.88 -5.13 7.86
N ASP A 169 24.84 -4.51 9.04
CA ASP A 169 24.70 -5.20 10.32
C ASP A 169 23.23 -5.53 10.68
N GLY A 170 22.28 -5.10 9.85
CA GLY A 170 20.83 -5.28 10.02
C GLY A 170 20.15 -4.17 10.83
N SER A 171 20.88 -3.17 11.31
CA SER A 171 20.31 -2.00 11.99
C SER A 171 19.57 -1.08 11.00
N THR A 172 18.49 -0.45 11.46
CA THR A 172 17.70 0.47 10.63
C THR A 172 18.53 1.73 10.28
N ASN A 173 18.53 2.09 8.99
CA ASN A 173 19.21 3.27 8.47
C ASN A 173 18.25 4.47 8.36
N ALA A 174 17.17 4.30 7.57
CA ALA A 174 16.09 5.28 7.41
C ALA A 174 14.75 4.55 7.28
N TRP A 175 13.66 5.16 7.73
CA TRP A 175 12.33 4.55 7.72
C TRP A 175 11.25 5.62 7.57
N TRP A 176 10.10 5.23 7.02
CA TRP A 176 8.92 6.11 6.99
C TRP A 176 7.63 5.30 6.88
N PHE A 177 6.54 5.94 7.32
CA PHE A 177 5.18 5.50 7.07
C PHE A 177 4.56 6.32 5.93
N GLY A 178 3.71 5.65 5.16
CA GLY A 178 2.86 6.30 4.17
C GLY A 178 1.48 5.66 4.18
N GLY A 179 0.48 6.39 3.75
CA GLY A 179 -0.86 5.84 3.70
C GLY A 179 -1.97 6.85 3.51
N GLY A 180 -3.18 6.37 3.73
CA GLY A 180 -4.38 7.14 3.55
C GLY A 180 -5.60 6.27 3.26
N THR A 181 -6.74 6.93 3.21
CA THR A 181 -8.02 6.35 2.81
C THR A 181 -8.85 7.43 2.14
N ASP A 182 -9.55 7.10 1.07
CA ASP A 182 -10.33 8.05 0.30
C ASP A 182 -11.62 7.44 -0.25
N LEU A 183 -12.67 8.26 -0.35
CA LEU A 183 -14.02 7.86 -0.74
C LEU A 183 -14.37 8.40 -2.13
N THR A 184 -14.88 7.52 -2.99
CA THR A 184 -15.24 7.83 -4.38
C THR A 184 -16.71 7.48 -4.66
N PRO A 185 -17.66 8.36 -4.29
CA PRO A 185 -19.08 8.17 -4.59
C PRO A 185 -19.38 8.37 -6.08
N SER A 186 -20.38 7.64 -6.58
CA SER A 186 -21.04 7.97 -7.86
C SER A 186 -22.22 8.93 -7.66
N TYR A 187 -22.91 8.82 -6.53
CA TYR A 187 -23.90 9.80 -6.08
C TYR A 187 -23.50 10.35 -4.72
N LEU A 188 -23.51 11.68 -4.58
CA LEU A 188 -23.12 12.34 -3.35
C LEU A 188 -24.26 12.29 -2.33
N PHE A 189 -23.95 11.75 -1.16
CA PHE A 189 -24.72 11.86 0.08
C PHE A 189 -23.85 12.59 1.10
N ASP A 190 -24.28 13.77 1.54
CA ASP A 190 -23.46 14.63 2.38
C ASP A 190 -23.20 13.96 3.74
N GLU A 191 -24.20 13.27 4.27
CA GLU A 191 -24.09 12.53 5.51
C GLU A 191 -23.04 11.40 5.45
N ASP A 192 -22.80 10.83 4.27
CA ASP A 192 -21.79 9.78 4.09
C ASP A 192 -20.38 10.38 4.04
N ALA A 193 -20.21 11.47 3.30
CA ALA A 193 -18.95 12.19 3.23
C ALA A 193 -18.57 12.76 4.61
N ILE A 194 -19.53 13.37 5.32
CA ILE A 194 -19.33 13.87 6.68
C ILE A 194 -19.00 12.72 7.64
N HIS A 195 -19.71 11.59 7.59
CA HIS A 195 -19.42 10.43 8.44
C HIS A 195 -18.00 9.92 8.21
N PHE A 196 -17.63 9.68 6.95
CA PHE A 196 -16.30 9.19 6.58
C PHE A 196 -15.20 10.14 7.08
N HIS A 197 -15.31 11.43 6.74
CA HIS A 197 -14.32 12.43 7.12
C HIS A 197 -14.24 12.66 8.63
N ARG A 198 -15.38 12.63 9.35
CA ARG A 198 -15.40 12.77 10.81
C ARG A 198 -14.67 11.64 11.50
N THR A 199 -14.96 10.39 11.14
CA THR A 199 -14.30 9.23 11.73
C THR A 199 -12.80 9.24 11.50
N ILE A 200 -12.36 9.66 10.31
CA ILE A 200 -10.93 9.79 10.00
C ILE A 200 -10.31 10.96 10.76
N LYS A 201 -10.99 12.09 10.86
CA LYS A 201 -10.53 13.25 11.63
C LYS A 201 -10.34 12.90 13.10
N GLU A 202 -11.28 12.18 13.71
CA GLU A 202 -11.17 11.71 15.10
C GLU A 202 -9.93 10.83 15.29
N ALA A 203 -9.63 9.95 14.32
CA ALA A 203 -8.43 9.13 14.32
C ALA A 203 -7.14 9.96 14.19
N CYS A 204 -7.14 11.02 13.37
CA CYS A 204 -6.00 11.94 13.29
C CYS A 204 -5.84 12.77 14.58
N ASP A 205 -6.92 13.33 15.09
CA ASP A 205 -6.94 14.25 16.24
C ASP A 205 -6.46 13.58 17.54
N SER A 206 -6.53 12.24 17.64
CA SER A 206 -5.98 11.51 18.78
C SER A 206 -4.44 11.49 18.81
N HIS A 207 -3.79 11.87 17.71
CA HIS A 207 -2.33 11.90 17.56
C HIS A 207 -1.79 13.31 17.35
N ASP A 208 -2.45 14.09 16.49
CA ASP A 208 -2.13 15.49 16.23
C ASP A 208 -3.30 16.19 15.51
N LYS A 209 -3.75 17.32 16.04
CA LYS A 209 -4.87 18.09 15.47
C LYS A 209 -4.55 18.71 14.11
N ASN A 210 -3.27 18.83 13.75
CA ASN A 210 -2.84 19.34 12.45
C ASN A 210 -2.80 18.26 11.36
N TYR A 211 -2.88 16.97 11.72
CA TYR A 211 -2.79 15.87 10.76
C TYR A 211 -3.96 15.88 9.78
N TYR A 212 -5.20 15.95 10.28
CA TYR A 212 -6.35 15.88 9.39
C TYR A 212 -6.39 17.04 8.37
N PRO A 213 -6.27 18.34 8.76
CA PRO A 213 -6.26 19.42 7.77
C PRO A 213 -5.14 19.29 6.73
N ARG A 214 -3.92 18.90 7.16
CA ARG A 214 -2.77 18.71 6.26
C ARG A 214 -3.01 17.54 5.29
N PHE A 215 -3.38 16.39 5.81
CA PHE A 215 -3.52 15.15 5.02
C PHE A 215 -4.79 15.12 4.19
N LYS A 216 -5.85 15.81 4.59
CA LYS A 216 -7.05 16.02 3.77
C LYS A 216 -6.72 16.86 2.55
N LYS A 217 -6.04 18.01 2.75
CA LYS A 217 -5.58 18.84 1.64
C LYS A 217 -4.67 18.06 0.68
N TRP A 218 -3.74 17.28 1.23
CA TRP A 218 -2.86 16.43 0.40
C TRP A 218 -3.65 15.36 -0.37
N CYS A 219 -4.70 14.80 0.22
CA CYS A 219 -5.60 13.85 -0.47
C CYS A 219 -6.29 14.50 -1.67
N ASP A 220 -6.82 15.71 -1.50
CA ASP A 220 -7.48 16.47 -2.58
C ASP A 220 -6.51 16.78 -3.74
N GLU A 221 -5.25 17.07 -3.42
CA GLU A 221 -4.19 17.34 -4.41
C GLU A 221 -3.68 16.06 -5.09
N TYR A 222 -3.52 14.96 -4.34
CA TYR A 222 -2.98 13.71 -4.84
C TYR A 222 -3.94 13.02 -5.81
N PHE A 223 -5.23 12.92 -5.45
CA PHE A 223 -6.24 12.24 -6.25
C PHE A 223 -6.89 13.13 -7.32
N PHE A 224 -6.15 14.12 -7.84
CA PHE A 224 -6.62 15.05 -8.86
C PHE A 224 -6.38 14.52 -10.28
N VAL A 225 -7.45 14.36 -11.06
CA VAL A 225 -7.39 13.95 -12.46
C VAL A 225 -7.11 15.18 -13.33
N LYS A 226 -5.82 15.52 -13.50
CA LYS A 226 -5.37 16.77 -14.14
C LYS A 226 -6.04 17.07 -15.48
N HIS A 227 -6.18 16.07 -16.35
CA HIS A 227 -6.77 16.24 -17.68
C HIS A 227 -8.32 16.33 -17.69
N ARG A 228 -8.98 16.14 -16.53
CA ARG A 228 -10.42 16.35 -16.32
C ARG A 228 -10.72 17.56 -15.43
N ASN A 229 -9.69 18.10 -14.78
CA ASN A 229 -9.80 19.20 -13.82
C ASN A 229 -10.81 18.89 -12.68
N GLU A 230 -10.79 17.67 -12.16
CA GLU A 230 -11.62 17.20 -11.05
C GLU A 230 -10.86 16.18 -10.18
N THR A 231 -11.20 16.08 -8.90
CA THR A 231 -10.76 14.97 -8.05
C THR A 231 -11.46 13.67 -8.41
N ARG A 232 -10.81 12.55 -8.12
CA ARG A 232 -11.38 11.20 -8.31
C ARG A 232 -12.66 11.00 -7.49
N GLY A 233 -12.65 11.49 -6.26
CA GLY A 233 -13.71 11.35 -5.27
C GLY A 233 -13.75 12.53 -4.29
N VAL A 234 -14.43 12.36 -3.17
CA VAL A 234 -14.65 13.42 -2.16
C VAL A 234 -13.50 13.57 -1.16
N GLY A 235 -12.41 12.83 -1.38
CA GLY A 235 -11.19 12.89 -0.58
C GLY A 235 -11.23 11.95 0.62
N GLY A 236 -10.45 12.33 1.63
CA GLY A 236 -10.21 11.56 2.85
C GLY A 236 -8.91 12.07 3.47
N ILE A 237 -7.93 11.18 3.69
CA ILE A 237 -6.56 11.58 4.04
C ILE A 237 -5.54 10.89 3.14
N PHE A 238 -4.43 11.58 2.88
CA PHE A 238 -3.25 11.03 2.22
C PHE A 238 -2.00 11.60 2.90
N PHE A 239 -1.04 10.73 3.15
CA PHE A 239 0.28 11.09 3.68
C PHE A 239 1.34 10.16 3.11
N ASP A 240 2.55 10.68 3.01
CA ASP A 240 3.74 9.97 2.58
C ASP A 240 4.92 10.53 3.38
N ASP A 241 6.03 9.80 3.39
CA ASP A 241 7.30 10.26 3.98
C ASP A 241 7.17 10.72 5.45
N LEU A 242 6.32 10.08 6.26
CA LEU A 242 6.26 10.33 7.71
C LEU A 242 7.37 9.55 8.43
N ASP A 243 8.45 10.25 8.77
CA ASP A 243 9.69 9.70 9.37
C ASP A 243 10.06 10.38 10.70
N GLU A 244 11.31 10.21 11.15
CA GLU A 244 11.81 10.78 12.41
C GLU A 244 11.73 12.31 12.49
N THR A 245 11.58 13.01 11.36
CA THR A 245 11.42 14.47 11.35
C THR A 245 10.04 14.92 11.81
N GLU A 246 9.05 14.02 11.73
CA GLU A 246 7.69 14.26 12.16
C GLU A 246 7.51 13.84 13.63
N LYS A 247 7.69 12.54 13.94
CA LYS A 247 7.62 11.97 15.30
C LYS A 247 8.47 10.69 15.38
N ASP A 248 8.67 10.16 16.59
CA ASP A 248 9.34 8.88 16.78
C ASP A 248 8.55 7.71 16.14
N GLN A 249 9.25 6.61 15.87
CA GLN A 249 8.73 5.46 15.14
C GLN A 249 7.51 4.81 15.82
N GLU A 250 7.48 4.78 17.15
CA GLU A 250 6.37 4.19 17.91
C GLU A 250 5.12 5.07 17.80
N SER A 251 5.28 6.40 17.93
CA SER A 251 4.20 7.36 17.75
C SER A 251 3.58 7.28 16.35
N LEU A 252 4.40 7.18 15.29
CA LEU A 252 3.91 7.07 13.92
C LEU A 252 3.30 5.69 13.62
N PHE A 253 3.83 4.62 14.21
CA PHE A 253 3.18 3.31 14.13
C PHE A 253 1.82 3.32 14.82
N ALA A 254 1.70 3.91 16.01
CA ALA A 254 0.43 4.06 16.71
C ALA A 254 -0.59 4.87 15.88
N PHE A 255 -0.15 5.94 15.21
CA PHE A 255 -0.97 6.71 14.27
C PHE A 255 -1.47 5.83 13.10
N CYS A 256 -0.57 5.09 12.45
CA CYS A 256 -0.93 4.14 11.40
C CYS A 256 -1.95 3.10 11.90
N GLN A 257 -1.79 2.60 13.12
CA GLN A 257 -2.72 1.65 13.73
C GLN A 257 -4.10 2.25 13.94
N THR A 258 -4.19 3.44 14.55
CA THR A 258 -5.46 4.14 14.75
C THR A 258 -6.17 4.42 13.44
N CYS A 259 -5.46 4.90 12.42
CA CYS A 259 -6.06 5.22 11.13
C CYS A 259 -6.53 3.99 10.36
N LEU A 260 -5.79 2.87 10.40
CA LEU A 260 -6.27 1.61 9.80
C LEU A 260 -7.47 1.03 10.57
N ASN A 261 -7.50 1.18 11.90
CA ASN A 261 -8.65 0.78 12.73
C ASN A 261 -9.92 1.61 12.44
N ALA A 262 -9.75 2.86 12.02
CA ALA A 262 -10.85 3.75 11.68
C ALA A 262 -11.54 3.39 10.35
N PHE A 263 -10.94 2.53 9.52
CA PHE A 263 -11.47 2.17 8.21
C PHE A 263 -12.88 1.55 8.28
N LEU A 264 -13.04 0.42 8.99
CA LEU A 264 -14.34 -0.27 9.04
C LEU A 264 -15.45 0.63 9.65
N PRO A 265 -15.23 1.35 10.77
CA PRO A 265 -16.20 2.32 11.28
C PRO A 265 -16.52 3.46 10.30
N SER A 266 -15.56 3.91 9.49
CA SER A 266 -15.78 4.98 8.50
C SER A 266 -16.59 4.51 7.29
N TYR A 267 -16.53 3.22 6.92
CA TYR A 267 -17.06 2.73 5.64
C TYR A 267 -18.25 1.78 5.77
N LEU A 268 -18.26 0.83 6.70
CA LEU A 268 -19.35 -0.15 6.80
C LEU A 268 -20.73 0.48 7.04
N PRO A 269 -20.89 1.50 7.91
CA PRO A 269 -22.19 2.15 8.09
C PRO A 269 -22.73 2.80 6.82
N ILE A 270 -21.84 3.29 5.95
CA ILE A 270 -22.21 3.84 4.65
C ILE A 270 -22.75 2.72 3.76
N ILE A 271 -22.01 1.62 3.60
CA ILE A 271 -22.44 0.53 2.72
C ILE A 271 -23.72 -0.12 3.19
N GLN A 272 -23.91 -0.32 4.50
CA GLN A 272 -25.15 -0.85 5.06
C GLN A 272 -26.37 0.02 4.70
N LYS A 273 -26.23 1.35 4.67
CA LYS A 273 -27.31 2.27 4.28
C LYS A 273 -27.59 2.27 2.78
N ARG A 274 -26.55 2.08 1.95
CA ARG A 274 -26.64 2.35 0.51
C ARG A 274 -26.78 1.10 -0.36
N LYS A 275 -26.29 -0.06 0.08
CA LYS A 275 -26.18 -1.27 -0.76
C LYS A 275 -27.52 -1.77 -1.33
N ASP A 276 -28.62 -1.57 -0.61
CA ASP A 276 -29.95 -2.07 -0.98
C ASP A 276 -30.88 -1.01 -1.59
N LEU A 277 -30.38 0.23 -1.79
CA LEU A 277 -31.21 1.28 -2.38
C LEU A 277 -31.57 0.95 -3.84
N PRO A 278 -32.82 1.19 -4.28
CA PRO A 278 -33.18 1.01 -5.69
C PRO A 278 -32.37 1.99 -6.55
N PHE A 279 -32.01 1.55 -7.75
CA PHE A 279 -31.35 2.38 -8.75
C PHE A 279 -31.90 2.08 -10.15
N THR A 280 -31.79 3.06 -11.02
CA THR A 280 -32.17 2.98 -12.43
C THR A 280 -30.98 2.61 -13.31
N GLU A 281 -31.24 2.18 -14.54
CA GLU A 281 -30.18 1.92 -15.51
C GLU A 281 -29.35 3.18 -15.83
N LYS A 282 -29.98 4.38 -15.82
CA LYS A 282 -29.27 5.66 -15.98
C LYS A 282 -28.26 5.87 -14.85
N GLU A 283 -28.64 5.57 -13.60
CA GLU A 283 -27.75 5.68 -12.44
C GLU A 283 -26.62 4.65 -12.49
N LYS A 284 -26.88 3.45 -13.00
CA LYS A 284 -25.83 2.44 -13.24
C LYS A 284 -24.87 2.89 -14.34
N GLN A 285 -25.35 3.47 -15.43
CA GLN A 285 -24.49 4.02 -16.49
C GLN A 285 -23.62 5.18 -15.98
N TRP A 286 -24.16 6.04 -15.12
CA TRP A 286 -23.38 7.08 -14.47
C TRP A 286 -22.26 6.51 -13.59
N GLN A 287 -22.54 5.47 -12.79
CA GLN A 287 -21.51 4.75 -12.03
C GLN A 287 -20.38 4.26 -12.94
N GLN A 288 -20.71 3.72 -14.12
CA GLN A 288 -19.72 3.24 -15.08
C GLN A 288 -18.83 4.37 -15.63
N LEU A 289 -19.39 5.56 -15.87
CA LEU A 289 -18.63 6.75 -16.27
C LEU A 289 -17.70 7.24 -15.13
N ARG A 290 -18.18 7.24 -13.88
CA ARG A 290 -17.35 7.57 -12.71
C ARG A 290 -16.23 6.56 -12.50
N ARG A 291 -16.49 5.27 -12.73
CA ARG A 291 -15.46 4.22 -12.72
C ARG A 291 -14.44 4.39 -13.84
N GLY A 292 -14.86 4.89 -15.01
CA GLY A 292 -13.94 5.31 -16.07
C GLY A 292 -12.94 6.36 -15.59
N ARG A 293 -13.38 7.33 -14.76
CA ARG A 293 -12.48 8.31 -14.11
C ARG A 293 -11.54 7.68 -13.10
N TYR A 294 -12.01 6.66 -12.36
CA TYR A 294 -11.16 5.90 -11.45
C TYR A 294 -10.02 5.19 -12.19
N VAL A 295 -10.34 4.55 -13.32
CA VAL A 295 -9.34 3.93 -14.21
C VAL A 295 -8.39 4.95 -14.81
N GLU A 296 -8.89 6.10 -15.29
CA GLU A 296 -8.06 7.20 -15.79
C GLU A 296 -7.04 7.67 -14.75
N PHE A 297 -7.43 7.77 -13.48
CA PHE A 297 -6.49 8.12 -12.41
C PHE A 297 -5.43 7.03 -12.21
N ASN A 298 -5.85 5.78 -11.98
CA ASN A 298 -4.94 4.71 -11.60
C ASN A 298 -3.90 4.40 -12.70
N LEU A 299 -4.27 4.49 -13.98
CA LEU A 299 -3.36 4.17 -15.07
C LEU A 299 -2.47 5.34 -15.53
N VAL A 300 -2.87 6.59 -15.27
CA VAL A 300 -2.16 7.78 -15.77
C VAL A 300 -1.40 8.52 -14.68
N HIS A 301 -1.97 8.63 -13.47
CA HIS A 301 -1.45 9.53 -12.43
C HIS A 301 -0.97 8.80 -11.17
N ASP A 302 -1.48 7.61 -10.87
CA ASP A 302 -1.13 6.92 -9.63
C ASP A 302 0.33 6.43 -9.63
N ARG A 303 1.12 6.99 -8.71
CA ARG A 303 2.55 6.66 -8.57
C ARG A 303 2.74 5.19 -8.19
N GLY A 304 1.87 4.64 -7.34
CA GLY A 304 1.96 3.26 -6.87
C GLY A 304 1.76 2.25 -8.00
N THR A 305 0.71 2.41 -8.79
CA THR A 305 0.41 1.57 -9.96
C THR A 305 1.52 1.66 -11.00
N ALA A 306 1.98 2.87 -11.35
CA ALA A 306 3.06 3.06 -12.29
C ALA A 306 4.37 2.39 -11.81
N PHE A 307 4.74 2.58 -10.54
CA PHE A 307 5.93 1.96 -9.96
C PHE A 307 5.84 0.43 -9.98
N GLY A 308 4.70 -0.13 -9.55
CA GLY A 308 4.48 -1.57 -9.51
C GLY A 308 4.59 -2.22 -10.89
N LEU A 309 3.94 -1.65 -11.92
CA LEU A 309 3.96 -2.20 -13.28
C LEU A 309 5.34 -2.12 -13.95
N ASN A 310 6.17 -1.14 -13.56
CA ASN A 310 7.53 -0.99 -14.08
C ASN A 310 8.58 -1.74 -13.25
N THR A 311 8.19 -2.40 -12.15
CA THR A 311 9.10 -3.18 -11.31
C THR A 311 9.19 -4.62 -11.81
N PRO A 312 10.38 -5.11 -12.23
CA PRO A 312 10.55 -6.48 -12.69
C PRO A 312 10.10 -7.51 -11.65
N GLY A 313 9.33 -8.52 -12.09
CA GLY A 313 8.84 -9.59 -11.22
C GLY A 313 7.75 -9.15 -10.23
N ALA A 314 7.17 -7.96 -10.40
CA ALA A 314 5.97 -7.58 -9.63
C ALA A 314 4.75 -8.38 -10.10
N ARG A 315 3.89 -8.75 -9.16
CA ARG A 315 2.65 -9.48 -9.45
C ARG A 315 1.61 -8.53 -10.04
N VAL A 316 1.55 -8.45 -11.36
CA VAL A 316 0.67 -7.55 -12.13
C VAL A 316 -0.80 -7.66 -11.67
N GLU A 317 -1.30 -8.87 -11.46
CA GLU A 317 -2.67 -9.11 -11.00
C GLU A 317 -2.97 -8.50 -9.61
N SER A 318 -1.98 -8.43 -8.72
CA SER A 318 -2.15 -7.76 -7.42
C SER A 318 -2.20 -6.24 -7.55
N ILE A 319 -1.50 -5.68 -8.55
CA ILE A 319 -1.48 -4.24 -8.83
C ILE A 319 -2.79 -3.79 -9.49
N LEU A 320 -3.23 -4.55 -10.51
CA LEU A 320 -4.45 -4.26 -11.27
C LEU A 320 -5.74 -4.69 -10.56
N MET A 321 -5.64 -5.27 -9.36
CA MET A 321 -6.78 -5.50 -8.47
C MET A 321 -7.62 -4.23 -8.27
N SER A 322 -6.96 -3.06 -8.24
CA SER A 322 -7.59 -1.75 -8.07
C SER A 322 -8.54 -1.33 -9.19
N LEU A 323 -8.50 -1.99 -10.35
CA LEU A 323 -9.40 -1.66 -11.46
C LEU A 323 -10.79 -2.29 -11.22
N PRO A 324 -11.89 -1.56 -11.48
CA PRO A 324 -13.24 -2.11 -11.39
C PRO A 324 -13.48 -3.21 -12.42
N LEU A 325 -14.46 -4.08 -12.18
CA LEU A 325 -14.84 -5.12 -13.14
C LEU A 325 -15.35 -4.53 -14.46
N THR A 326 -16.09 -3.43 -14.37
CA THR A 326 -16.63 -2.69 -15.52
C THR A 326 -16.41 -1.19 -15.38
N ALA A 327 -16.17 -0.53 -16.52
CA ALA A 327 -16.10 0.92 -16.67
C ALA A 327 -16.58 1.34 -18.06
N ARG A 328 -16.99 2.61 -18.21
CA ARG A 328 -17.49 3.17 -19.47
C ARG A 328 -16.81 4.50 -19.78
N TRP A 329 -16.54 4.73 -21.07
CA TRP A 329 -16.18 6.02 -21.63
C TRP A 329 -17.20 6.41 -22.68
N GLN A 330 -17.70 7.64 -22.59
CA GLN A 330 -18.66 8.19 -23.55
C GLN A 330 -18.15 9.53 -24.05
N TYR A 331 -18.12 9.66 -25.38
CA TYR A 331 -17.64 10.87 -26.05
C TYR A 331 -18.49 12.08 -25.66
N GLN A 332 -17.83 13.16 -25.22
CA GLN A 332 -18.44 14.45 -24.84
C GLN A 332 -19.64 14.34 -23.89
N HIS A 333 -19.67 13.33 -23.00
CA HIS A 333 -20.72 13.23 -21.99
C HIS A 333 -20.56 14.33 -20.93
N GLU A 334 -21.62 15.11 -20.74
CA GLU A 334 -21.79 16.02 -19.60
C GLU A 334 -23.09 15.67 -18.86
N PRO A 335 -23.08 15.67 -17.51
CA PRO A 335 -24.31 15.45 -16.76
C PRO A 335 -25.29 16.60 -16.97
N GLU A 336 -26.58 16.29 -16.88
CA GLU A 336 -27.64 17.29 -16.98
C GLU A 336 -27.51 18.35 -15.87
N ARG A 337 -27.59 19.64 -16.22
CA ARG A 337 -27.40 20.73 -15.26
C ARG A 337 -28.43 20.66 -14.13
N GLY A 338 -27.98 20.76 -12.89
CA GLY A 338 -28.84 20.68 -11.71
C GLY A 338 -29.23 19.25 -11.31
N SER A 339 -28.77 18.22 -12.03
CA SER A 339 -28.92 16.83 -11.64
C SER A 339 -28.03 16.45 -10.44
N ARG A 340 -28.24 15.26 -9.87
CA ARG A 340 -27.40 14.73 -8.79
C ARG A 340 -25.98 14.44 -9.27
N GLU A 341 -25.85 14.07 -10.54
CA GLU A 341 -24.59 13.81 -11.25
C GLU A 341 -23.78 15.10 -11.44
N ASP A 342 -24.44 16.19 -11.87
CA ASP A 342 -23.83 17.51 -11.98
C ASP A 342 -23.38 18.01 -10.60
N ARG A 343 -24.23 17.87 -9.58
CA ARG A 343 -23.89 18.22 -8.19
C ARG A 343 -22.59 17.56 -7.73
N LEU A 344 -22.43 16.25 -7.96
CA LEU A 344 -21.18 15.56 -7.64
C LEU A 344 -20.00 16.19 -8.40
N VAL A 345 -20.11 16.37 -9.71
CA VAL A 345 -19.02 16.92 -10.54
C VAL A 345 -18.60 18.32 -10.06
N GLN A 346 -19.53 19.18 -9.63
CA GLN A 346 -19.17 20.50 -9.09
C GLN A 346 -18.31 20.39 -7.83
N VAL A 347 -18.62 19.45 -6.93
CA VAL A 347 -17.82 19.19 -5.72
C VAL A 347 -16.46 18.60 -6.08
N LEU A 348 -16.38 17.72 -7.08
CA LEU A 348 -15.10 17.14 -7.50
C LEU A 348 -14.19 18.18 -8.19
N LYS A 349 -14.76 19.15 -8.91
CA LYS A 349 -14.00 20.27 -9.49
C LYS A 349 -13.51 21.27 -8.44
N LYS A 350 -14.21 21.37 -7.32
CA LYS A 350 -13.92 22.30 -6.23
C LYS A 350 -14.11 21.58 -4.90
N PRO A 351 -13.08 20.83 -4.43
CA PRO A 351 -13.15 20.12 -3.16
C PRO A 351 -13.61 21.04 -2.02
N VAL A 352 -14.44 20.49 -1.15
CA VAL A 352 -15.06 21.21 -0.02
C VAL A 352 -14.54 20.67 1.30
N GLU A 353 -14.76 21.41 2.39
CA GLU A 353 -14.56 20.89 3.74
C GLU A 353 -15.83 20.17 4.20
N TRP A 354 -15.66 18.97 4.75
CA TRP A 354 -16.76 18.13 5.23
C TRP A 354 -16.96 18.20 6.75
N VAL A 355 -15.92 18.54 7.53
CA VAL A 355 -15.93 18.53 9.01
C VAL A 355 -15.05 19.61 9.61
#